data_AF-A0A1G2DUF2-F1
#
_entry.id   AF-A0A1G2DUF2-F1
#
_cell.length_a   1.000
_cell.length_b   1.000
_cell.length_c   1.000
_cell.angle_alpha   90.00
_cell.angle_beta   90.00
_cell.angle_gamma   90.00
#
_symmetry.space_group_name_H-M   'P 1'
#
loop_
_entity.id
_entity.type
_entity.pdbx_description
1 polymer ?
#
loop_
_entity_poly.entity_id
_entity_poly.type
_entity_poly.pdbx_seq_one_letter_code
_entity_poly.pdbx_strand_id
1 'polypeptide(L)'
;MDNLKKYEDLLPERITVHIQKTEEGFYAKILELENCYTQADSFVELVEMINDAVFSYLDIPEEHQEKLGLYLPAKVVEEAKRQMLQKAFRDFLKDDSLNNVPSIFMRVRDSVAS
;
A
#
# COMPACT_ATOMS: atom_id res chain seq x y z
N MET A 1 4.18 4.36 -26.99
CA MET A 1 4.80 4.87 -25.75
C MET A 1 4.16 4.12 -24.61
N ASP A 2 4.94 3.65 -23.65
CA ASP A 2 4.41 2.90 -22.53
C ASP A 2 3.62 3.85 -21.63
N ASN A 3 2.29 3.82 -21.74
CA ASN A 3 1.39 4.70 -21.01
C ASN A 3 1.42 4.41 -19.49
N LEU A 4 2.01 3.28 -19.08
CA LEU A 4 2.09 2.88 -17.69
C LEU A 4 2.79 3.94 -16.82
N LYS A 5 3.97 4.41 -17.26
CA LYS A 5 4.73 5.43 -16.52
C LYS A 5 3.95 6.73 -16.37
N LYS A 6 3.17 7.11 -17.39
CA LYS A 6 2.30 8.29 -17.31
C LYS A 6 1.26 8.12 -16.19
N TYR A 7 0.67 6.94 -16.04
CA TYR A 7 -0.30 6.68 -14.97
C TYR A 7 0.36 6.56 -13.59
N GLU A 8 1.57 5.98 -13.51
CA GLU A 8 2.38 5.99 -12.27
C GLU A 8 2.63 7.42 -11.78
N ASP A 9 3.00 8.33 -12.69
CA ASP A 9 3.29 9.74 -12.36
C ASP A 9 2.02 10.51 -11.91
N LEU A 10 0.81 10.02 -12.23
CA LEU A 10 -0.45 10.62 -11.77
C LEU A 10 -0.86 10.16 -10.37
N LEU A 11 -0.41 8.99 -9.93
CA LEU A 11 -0.81 8.40 -8.66
C LEU A 11 -0.05 9.04 -7.50
N PRO A 12 -0.74 9.61 -6.51
CA PRO A 12 -0.09 10.06 -5.29
C PRO A 12 0.64 8.90 -4.61
N GLU A 13 1.85 9.14 -4.10
CA GLU A 13 2.57 8.12 -3.31
C GLU A 13 1.74 7.68 -2.08
N ARG A 14 0.93 8.59 -1.55
CA ARG A 14 0.13 8.42 -0.33
C ARG A 14 -1.19 9.14 -0.50
N ILE A 15 -2.25 8.55 0.03
CA ILE A 15 -3.55 9.19 0.16
C ILE A 15 -4.02 9.16 1.61
N THR A 16 -4.76 10.18 1.99
CA THR A 16 -5.43 10.30 3.28
C THR A 16 -6.90 10.02 3.07
N VAL A 17 -7.39 8.97 3.73
CA VAL A 17 -8.80 8.57 3.64
C VAL A 17 -9.49 8.81 4.97
N HIS A 18 -10.54 9.64 4.95
CA HIS A 18 -11.44 9.77 6.09
C HIS A 18 -12.52 8.69 6.01
N ILE A 19 -12.50 7.75 6.95
CA ILE A 19 -13.44 6.62 6.99
C ILE A 19 -14.43 6.84 8.13
N GLN A 20 -15.72 6.74 7.83
CA GLN A 20 -16.81 6.79 8.78
C GLN A 20 -17.61 5.50 8.71
N LYS A 21 -17.81 4.84 9.86
CA LYS A 21 -18.74 3.71 9.96
C LYS A 21 -20.18 4.22 10.05
N THR A 22 -21.08 3.61 9.30
CA THR A 22 -22.51 3.94 9.25
C THR A 22 -23.34 2.73 9.69
N GLU A 23 -24.67 2.86 9.74
CA GLU A 23 -25.57 1.73 10.02
C GLU A 23 -25.54 0.68 8.90
N GLU A 24 -25.29 1.11 7.67
CA GLU A 24 -25.31 0.28 6.45
C GLU A 24 -23.93 -0.24 6.05
N GLY A 25 -22.84 0.30 6.63
CA GLY A 25 -21.49 -0.15 6.31
C GLY A 25 -20.44 0.92 6.62
N PHE A 26 -19.71 1.31 5.59
CA PHE A 26 -18.62 2.28 5.66
C PHE A 26 -18.72 3.29 4.53
N TYR A 27 -18.38 4.53 4.87
CA TYR A 27 -18.21 5.63 3.94
C TYR A 27 -16.76 6.10 3.98
N ALA A 28 -16.20 6.43 2.82
CA ALA A 28 -14.85 6.94 2.70
C ALA A 28 -14.80 8.21 1.83
N LYS A 29 -14.00 9.19 2.28
CA LYS A 29 -13.60 10.37 1.50
C LYS A 29 -12.09 10.35 1.28
N ILE A 30 -11.64 10.42 0.03
CA ILE A 30 -10.21 10.61 -0.30
C ILE A 30 -9.91 12.11 -0.30
N LEU A 31 -8.98 12.57 0.54
CA LEU A 31 -8.79 14.00 0.78
C LEU A 31 -7.99 14.71 -0.32
N GLU A 32 -7.11 13.98 -1.00
CA GLU A 32 -6.27 14.50 -2.09
C GLU A 32 -7.05 14.67 -3.41
N LEU A 33 -8.23 14.05 -3.52
CA LEU A 33 -9.05 14.05 -4.73
C LEU A 33 -10.40 14.74 -4.43
N GLU A 34 -10.60 15.91 -5.03
CA GLU A 34 -11.78 16.72 -4.73
C GLU A 34 -13.07 16.00 -5.12
N ASN A 35 -14.05 15.98 -4.22
CA ASN A 35 -15.32 15.30 -4.41
C ASN A 35 -15.21 13.79 -4.70
N CYS A 36 -14.11 13.15 -4.29
CA CYS A 36 -13.93 11.70 -4.42
C CYS A 36 -14.39 10.98 -3.15
N TYR A 37 -15.48 10.23 -3.31
CA TYR A 37 -16.16 9.52 -2.23
C TYR A 37 -16.52 8.11 -2.67
N THR A 38 -16.58 7.20 -1.70
CA THR A 38 -17.01 5.82 -1.95
C THR A 38 -17.64 5.21 -0.69
N GLN A 39 -18.28 4.06 -0.83
CA GLN A 39 -18.91 3.34 0.26
C GLN A 39 -18.88 1.83 0.01
N ALA A 40 -19.01 1.06 1.08
CA ALA A 40 -19.05 -0.40 1.03
C ALA A 40 -19.69 -0.98 2.29
N ASP A 41 -20.18 -2.21 2.22
CA ASP A 41 -20.84 -2.88 3.36
C ASP A 41 -19.80 -3.41 4.36
N SER A 42 -18.59 -3.73 3.87
CA SER A 42 -17.48 -4.24 4.66
C SER A 42 -16.22 -3.40 4.53
N PHE A 43 -15.32 -3.49 5.51
CA PHE A 43 -14.05 -2.77 5.44
C PHE A 43 -13.13 -3.31 4.33
N VAL A 44 -13.20 -4.60 4.02
CA VAL A 44 -12.39 -5.22 2.96
C VAL A 44 -12.81 -4.65 1.60
N GLU A 45 -14.11 -4.69 1.34
CA GLU A 45 -14.71 -4.09 0.14
C GLU A 45 -14.48 -2.58 0.08
N LEU A 46 -14.49 -1.87 1.21
CA LEU A 46 -14.17 -0.44 1.23
C LEU A 46 -12.77 -0.15 0.67
N VAL A 47 -11.79 -1.00 0.99
CA VAL A 47 -10.42 -0.84 0.47
C VAL A 47 -10.39 -1.03 -1.05
N GLU A 48 -11.12 -2.02 -1.57
CA GLU A 48 -11.28 -2.21 -3.01
C GLU A 48 -11.93 -0.97 -3.64
N MET A 49 -13.03 -0.49 -3.05
CA MET A 49 -13.78 0.66 -3.54
C MET A 49 -13.03 1.99 -3.44
N ILE A 50 -12.08 2.13 -2.50
CA ILE A 50 -11.17 3.27 -2.46
C ILE A 50 -10.24 3.26 -3.67
N ASN A 51 -9.68 2.11 -4.02
CA ASN A 51 -8.78 1.99 -5.18
C ASN A 51 -9.53 2.24 -6.48
N ASP A 52 -10.71 1.65 -6.63
CA ASP A 52 -11.57 1.87 -7.80
C ASP A 52 -11.97 3.34 -7.95
N ALA A 53 -12.30 4.02 -6.85
CA ALA A 53 -12.61 5.45 -6.87
C ALA A 53 -11.41 6.31 -7.28
N VAL A 54 -10.20 5.98 -6.80
CA VAL A 54 -8.97 6.70 -7.20
C VAL A 54 -8.66 6.48 -8.69
N PHE A 55 -8.71 5.24 -9.16
CA PHE A 55 -8.44 4.93 -10.57
C PHE A 55 -9.48 5.54 -11.50
N SER A 56 -10.75 5.50 -11.11
CA SER A 56 -11.83 6.14 -11.86
C SER A 56 -11.68 7.66 -11.90
N TYR A 57 -11.30 8.29 -10.79
CA TYR A 57 -11.08 9.73 -10.73
C TYR A 57 -9.92 10.19 -11.63
N LEU A 58 -8.88 9.37 -11.77
CA LEU A 58 -7.69 9.65 -12.58
C LEU A 58 -7.79 9.14 -14.03
N ASP A 59 -8.96 8.61 -14.43
CA ASP A 59 -9.20 8.01 -15.74
C ASP A 59 -8.16 6.93 -16.12
N ILE A 60 -7.79 6.07 -15.16
CA ILE A 60 -6.81 4.98 -15.37
C ILE A 60 -7.52 3.75 -15.95
N PRO A 61 -7.15 3.28 -17.16
CA PRO A 61 -7.75 2.10 -17.77
C PRO A 61 -7.48 0.82 -16.98
N GLU A 62 -8.48 -0.07 -16.92
CA GLU A 62 -8.42 -1.35 -16.18
C GLU A 62 -7.20 -2.21 -16.54
N GLU A 63 -6.81 -2.25 -17.82
CA GLU A 63 -5.63 -3.00 -18.31
C GLU A 63 -4.29 -2.58 -17.70
N HIS A 64 -4.26 -1.42 -17.03
CA HIS A 64 -3.08 -0.89 -16.35
C HIS A 64 -3.16 -0.97 -14.82
N GLN A 65 -4.35 -1.09 -14.23
CA GLN A 65 -4.55 -0.97 -12.78
C GLN A 65 -3.76 -2.02 -11.98
N GLU A 66 -3.76 -3.28 -12.42
CA GLU A 66 -3.01 -4.36 -11.75
C GLU A 66 -1.50 -4.09 -11.65
N LYS A 67 -0.95 -3.27 -12.57
CA LYS A 67 0.49 -2.97 -12.62
C LYS A 67 0.87 -1.75 -11.77
N LEU A 68 -0.11 -0.93 -11.39
CA LEU A 68 0.11 0.33 -10.69
C LEU A 68 0.10 0.18 -9.15
N GLY A 69 -0.24 -1.01 -8.65
CA GLY A 69 -0.33 -1.30 -7.23
C GLY A 69 -1.66 -0.85 -6.62
N LEU A 70 -1.77 -0.94 -5.31
CA LEU A 70 -2.99 -0.61 -4.57
C LEU A 70 -2.65 0.22 -3.32
N TYR A 71 -3.56 1.12 -2.97
CA TYR A 71 -3.60 1.78 -1.68
C TYR A 71 -4.14 0.83 -0.62
N LEU A 72 -3.36 0.64 0.44
CA LEU A 72 -3.71 -0.15 1.62
C LEU A 72 -3.53 0.70 2.88
N PRO A 73 -4.27 0.41 3.97
CA PRO A 73 -4.02 1.06 5.26
C PRO A 73 -2.56 0.88 5.71
N ALA A 74 -1.89 1.97 6.07
CA ALA A 74 -0.46 1.97 6.41
C ALA A 74 -0.09 0.91 7.47
N LYS A 75 -0.92 0.74 8.51
CA LYS A 75 -0.72 -0.28 9.55
C LYS A 75 -0.67 -1.71 9.02
N VAL A 76 -1.46 -2.02 7.98
CA VAL A 76 -1.46 -3.35 7.34
C VAL A 76 -0.13 -3.56 6.63
N VAL A 77 0.35 -2.55 5.91
CA VAL A 77 1.65 -2.59 5.21
C VAL A 77 2.80 -2.70 6.20
N GLU A 78 2.77 -1.96 7.30
CA GLU A 78 3.77 -1.99 8.37
C GLU A 78 3.86 -3.38 9.02
N GLU A 79 2.72 -3.98 9.36
CA GLU A 79 2.68 -5.31 9.96
C GLU A 79 3.17 -6.39 8.98
N ALA A 80 2.78 -6.31 7.70
CA ALA A 80 3.29 -7.20 6.66
C ALA A 80 4.82 -7.10 6.52
N LYS A 81 5.37 -5.88 6.44
CA LYS A 81 6.82 -5.64 6.40
C LYS A 81 7.54 -6.23 7.61
N ARG A 82 6.96 -6.04 8.81
CA ARG A 82 7.50 -6.60 10.06
C ARG A 82 7.57 -8.12 10.02
N GLN A 83 6.50 -8.78 9.58
CA GLN A 83 6.45 -10.24 9.47
C GLN A 83 7.45 -10.78 8.43
N MET A 84 7.57 -10.10 7.28
CA MET A 84 8.57 -10.44 6.27
C MET A 84 10.00 -10.32 6.80
N LEU A 85 10.30 -9.24 7.53
CA LEU A 85 11.62 -9.04 8.15
C LEU A 85 11.93 -10.13 9.19
N GLN A 86 10.96 -10.47 10.04
CA GLN A 86 11.13 -11.54 11.04
C GLN A 86 11.39 -12.89 10.37
N LYS A 87 10.67 -13.18 9.27
CA LYS A 87 10.89 -14.40 8.49
C LYS A 87 12.29 -14.41 7.86
N ALA A 88 12.67 -13.35 7.17
CA ALA A 88 13.99 -13.23 6.55
C ALA A 88 15.12 -13.38 7.57
N PHE A 89 14.97 -12.78 8.75
CA PHE A 89 15.94 -12.92 9.84
C PHE A 89 16.01 -14.35 10.38
N ARG A 90 14.86 -15.02 10.54
CA ARG A 90 14.81 -16.43 10.97
C ARG A 90 15.47 -17.35 9.95
N ASP A 91 15.21 -17.12 8.67
CA ASP A 91 15.79 -17.92 7.59
C ASP A 91 17.31 -17.70 7.51
N PHE A 92 17.78 -16.46 7.71
CA PHE A 92 19.19 -16.15 7.88
C PHE A 92 19.82 -16.93 9.05
N LEU A 93 19.23 -16.90 10.25
CA LEU A 93 19.80 -17.59 11.42
C LEU A 93 19.87 -19.12 11.30
N LYS A 94 19.09 -19.73 10.40
CA LYS A 94 19.15 -21.16 10.12
C LYS A 94 20.28 -21.55 9.17
N ASP A 95 20.97 -20.57 8.59
CA ASP A 95 22.08 -20.83 7.69
C ASP A 95 23.34 -21.21 8.49
N ASP A 96 23.65 -22.50 8.52
CA ASP A 96 24.81 -23.06 9.23
C ASP A 96 26.16 -22.52 8.70
N SER A 97 26.20 -21.90 7.52
CA SER A 97 27.40 -21.27 6.96
C SER A 97 27.83 -19.98 7.69
N LEU A 98 27.00 -19.47 8.62
CA LEU A 98 27.29 -18.26 9.39
C LEU A 98 28.29 -18.46 10.53
N ASN A 99 28.63 -19.71 10.87
CA ASN A 99 29.58 -19.99 11.94
C ASN A 99 31.02 -19.62 11.52
N ASN A 100 31.67 -18.74 12.29
CA ASN A 100 33.06 -18.27 12.11
C ASN A 100 33.33 -17.44 10.84
N VAL A 101 32.30 -16.85 10.22
CA VAL A 101 32.47 -15.91 9.09
C VAL A 101 32.23 -14.46 9.56
N PRO A 102 33.16 -13.51 9.29
CA PRO A 102 32.92 -12.10 9.56
C PRO A 102 31.68 -11.60 8.82
N SER A 103 30.70 -11.09 9.57
CA SER A 103 29.44 -10.59 9.02
C SER A 103 29.41 -9.07 9.01
N ILE A 104 28.97 -8.47 7.90
CA ILE A 104 28.83 -7.02 7.76
C ILE A 104 27.41 -6.63 8.19
N PHE A 105 27.31 -5.77 9.21
CA PHE A 105 26.06 -5.21 9.66
C PHE A 105 25.88 -3.82 9.06
N MET A 106 24.78 -3.61 8.33
CA MET A 106 24.41 -2.31 7.79
C MET A 106 23.31 -1.70 8.65
N ARG A 107 23.42 -0.40 8.92
CA ARG A 107 22.35 0.35 9.57
C ARG A 107 21.24 0.59 8.57
N VAL A 108 20.07 0.02 8.82
CA VAL A 108 18.84 0.39 8.12
C VAL A 108 18.25 1.62 8.83
N ARG A 109 17.95 2.68 8.07
CA ARG A 109 17.18 3.83 8.57
C ARG A 109 15.81 3.77 7.91
N ASP A 110 14.75 3.84 8.70
CA ASP A 110 13.39 4.01 8.17
C ASP A 110 13.34 5.32 7.39
N SER A 111 13.19 5.25 6.07
CA SER A 111 12.84 6.39 5.25
C SER A 111 11.35 6.66 5.39
N VAL A 112 10.95 7.23 6.53
CA VAL A 112 9.60 7.78 6.73
C VAL A 112 9.73 9.11 7.47
N ALA A 113 10.05 10.16 6.71
CA ALA A 113 9.71 11.57 7.01
C ALA A 113 10.35 12.47 5.94
N SER A 114 9.60 12.74 4.88
CA SER A 114 9.53 14.03 4.19
C SER A 114 8.20 14.06 3.44
#